data_AF-H6R0F5-F1
#
_entry.id   AF-H6R0F5-F1
#
_cell.length_a   1.000
_cell.length_b   1.000
_cell.length_c   1.000
_cell.angle_alpha   90.00
_cell.angle_beta   90.00
_cell.angle_gamma   90.00
#
_symmetry.space_group_name_H-M   'P 1'
#
loop_
_entity.id
_entity.type
_entity.pdbx_description
1 polymer ?
#
loop_
_entity_poly.entity_id
_entity_poly.type
_entity_poly.pdbx_seq_one_letter_code
_entity_poly.pdbx_strand_id
1 'polypeptide(L)'
;MIPSHFENSILHTHPNPPSAARLPRPHAIGYLRADRTTNPGFTHARLRLLAIAHGYHLTHILTVPGQDPTTDLLRLLRTLTPDTEAILTPDPTHLTDRQTHVLRTFCALHTGGDLHPRVHIAR
;
A
#
# COMPACT_ATOMS: atom_id res chain seq x y z
N MET A 1 -62.45 1.45 -27.16
CA MET A 1 -61.11 1.64 -27.75
C MET A 1 -60.12 1.51 -26.59
N ILE A 2 -59.49 0.33 -26.50
CA ILE A 2 -58.32 -0.12 -25.70
C ILE A 2 -58.28 0.19 -24.19
N PRO A 3 -58.40 -0.82 -23.29
CA PRO A 3 -57.90 -0.74 -21.93
C PRO A 3 -56.38 -1.03 -21.89
N SER A 4 -55.64 -0.15 -21.24
CA SER A 4 -54.19 -0.19 -21.07
C SER A 4 -53.78 -1.28 -20.06
N HIS A 5 -53.49 -2.48 -20.56
CA HIS A 5 -52.63 -3.45 -19.89
C HIS A 5 -51.17 -3.01 -20.09
N PHE A 6 -50.56 -2.45 -19.05
CA PHE A 6 -49.10 -2.34 -18.95
C PHE A 6 -48.63 -3.46 -18.02
N GLU A 7 -48.50 -4.66 -18.60
CA GLU A 7 -47.61 -5.70 -18.08
C GLU A 7 -46.18 -5.41 -18.57
N ASN A 8 -45.20 -5.91 -17.81
CA ASN A 8 -43.76 -5.91 -18.05
C ASN A 8 -42.98 -4.64 -17.67
N SER A 9 -42.41 -4.69 -16.46
CA SER A 9 -40.96 -4.89 -16.35
C SER A 9 -40.65 -5.49 -15.00
N ILE A 10 -40.47 -6.81 -15.01
CA ILE A 10 -39.85 -7.56 -13.92
C ILE A 10 -38.53 -6.88 -13.61
N LEU A 11 -38.41 -6.30 -12.42
CA LEU A 11 -37.14 -5.92 -11.83
C LEU A 11 -36.29 -7.20 -11.76
N HIS A 12 -35.49 -7.45 -12.79
CA HIS A 12 -34.32 -8.32 -12.68
C HIS A 12 -33.37 -7.63 -11.71
N THR A 13 -33.66 -7.83 -10.42
CA THR A 13 -32.74 -7.62 -9.33
C THR A 13 -31.58 -8.54 -9.64
N HIS A 14 -30.55 -7.99 -10.30
CA HIS A 14 -29.30 -8.71 -10.50
C HIS A 14 -28.87 -9.14 -9.09
N PRO A 15 -28.78 -10.45 -8.78
CA PRO A 15 -28.29 -10.84 -7.47
C PRO A 15 -26.88 -10.28 -7.40
N ASN A 16 -26.67 -9.37 -6.45
CA ASN A 16 -25.36 -8.87 -6.09
C ASN A 16 -24.49 -10.13 -5.92
N PRO A 17 -23.44 -10.35 -6.73
CA PRO A 17 -22.66 -11.56 -6.61
C PRO A 17 -22.21 -11.65 -5.14
N PRO A 18 -22.26 -12.85 -4.52
CA PRO A 18 -21.86 -13.00 -3.13
C PRO A 18 -20.50 -12.33 -3.01
N SER A 19 -20.42 -11.30 -2.16
CA SER A 19 -19.18 -10.58 -1.88
C SER A 19 -18.16 -11.66 -1.56
N ALA A 20 -17.31 -11.99 -2.54
CA ALA A 20 -16.28 -12.99 -2.36
C ALA A 20 -15.55 -12.52 -1.13
N ALA A 21 -15.65 -13.30 -0.04
CA ALA A 21 -15.16 -12.92 1.28
C ALA A 21 -13.77 -12.34 1.06
N ARG A 22 -13.67 -11.00 1.11
CA ARG A 22 -12.43 -10.32 0.77
C ARG A 22 -11.48 -10.78 1.85
N LEU A 23 -10.58 -11.70 1.50
CA LEU A 23 -9.47 -12.07 2.36
C LEU A 23 -8.88 -10.74 2.86
N PRO A 24 -8.59 -10.63 4.17
CA PRO A 24 -8.03 -9.40 4.71
C PRO A 24 -6.83 -9.01 3.86
N ARG A 25 -6.90 -7.82 3.26
CA ARG A 25 -5.85 -7.36 2.36
C ARG A 25 -4.57 -7.22 3.17
N PRO A 26 -3.43 -7.68 2.64
CA PRO A 26 -2.17 -7.57 3.34
C PRO A 26 -1.87 -6.10 3.66
N HIS A 27 -1.39 -5.82 4.88
CA HIS A 27 -1.15 -4.46 5.32
C HIS A 27 0.18 -3.94 4.79
N ALA A 28 0.16 -2.72 4.29
CA ALA A 28 1.36 -1.99 3.91
C ALA A 28 1.44 -0.61 4.56
N ILE A 29 2.67 -0.12 4.67
CA ILE A 29 2.99 1.23 5.15
C ILE A 29 3.65 2.00 4.02
N GLY A 30 3.24 3.23 3.80
CA GLY A 30 3.91 4.14 2.87
C GLY A 30 5.07 4.84 3.56
N TYR A 31 6.20 4.97 2.88
CA TYR A 31 7.38 5.66 3.40
C TYR A 31 7.81 6.78 2.45
N LEU A 32 7.98 7.99 3.01
CA LEU A 32 8.36 9.19 2.28
C LEU A 32 9.47 9.96 2.98
N ARG A 33 10.38 10.48 2.17
CA ARG A 33 11.38 11.46 2.59
C ARG A 33 10.95 12.86 2.18
N ALA A 34 10.74 13.75 3.14
CA ALA A 34 10.30 15.11 2.93
C ALA A 34 11.31 15.91 2.08
N ASP A 35 12.61 15.74 2.32
CA ASP A 35 13.68 16.37 1.54
C ASP A 35 13.74 15.92 0.08
N ARG A 36 13.13 14.78 -0.26
CA ARG A 36 13.06 14.24 -1.63
C ARG A 36 11.67 14.36 -2.26
N THR A 37 10.67 14.83 -1.51
CA THR A 37 9.29 14.90 -1.98
C THR A 37 8.92 16.32 -2.37
N THR A 38 8.90 16.61 -3.68
CA THR A 38 8.57 17.94 -4.19
C THR A 38 7.07 18.26 -4.13
N ASN A 39 6.21 17.27 -4.35
CA ASN A 39 4.75 17.44 -4.29
C ASN A 39 4.14 16.38 -3.36
N PRO A 40 3.96 16.69 -2.06
CA PRO A 40 3.51 15.72 -1.09
C PRO A 40 2.12 15.18 -1.40
N GLY A 41 1.18 16.04 -1.84
CA GLY A 41 -0.19 15.62 -2.17
C GLY A 41 -0.24 14.60 -3.30
N PHE A 42 0.48 14.87 -4.39
CA PHE A 42 0.59 13.94 -5.51
C PHE A 42 1.27 12.63 -5.10
N THR A 43 2.36 12.70 -4.33
CA THR A 43 3.10 11.52 -3.88
C THR A 43 2.28 10.64 -2.93
N HIS A 44 1.46 11.22 -2.06
CA HIS A 44 0.51 10.47 -1.23
C HIS A 44 -0.54 9.75 -2.08
N ALA A 45 -1.08 10.40 -3.10
CA ALA A 45 -2.02 9.77 -4.03
C ALA A 45 -1.34 8.63 -4.80
N ARG A 46 -0.11 8.84 -5.29
CA ARG A 46 0.68 7.81 -5.96
C ARG A 46 0.92 6.59 -5.08
N LEU A 47 1.26 6.78 -3.80
CA LEU A 47 1.43 5.67 -2.85
C LEU A 47 0.14 4.88 -2.63
N ARG A 48 -1.01 5.56 -2.54
CA ARG A 48 -2.31 4.89 -2.43
C ARG A 48 -2.64 4.06 -3.67
N LEU A 49 -2.36 4.61 -4.86
CA LEU A 49 -2.53 3.89 -6.12
C LEU A 49 -1.60 2.69 -6.21
N LEU A 50 -0.34 2.84 -5.80
CA LEU A 50 0.63 1.74 -5.75
C LEU A 50 0.14 0.61 -4.82
N ALA A 51 -0.34 0.96 -3.62
CA ALA A 51 -0.90 -0.01 -2.69
C ALA A 51 -2.07 -0.79 -3.32
N ILE A 52 -3.01 -0.08 -3.96
CA ILE A 52 -4.16 -0.69 -4.64
C ILE A 52 -3.70 -1.60 -5.79
N ALA A 53 -2.76 -1.14 -6.61
CA ALA A 53 -2.23 -1.88 -7.75
C ALA A 53 -1.58 -3.20 -7.33
N HIS A 54 -0.91 -3.22 -6.18
CA HIS A 54 -0.27 -4.42 -5.63
C HIS A 54 -1.16 -5.18 -4.63
N GLY A 55 -2.44 -4.81 -4.49
CA GLY A 55 -3.40 -5.52 -3.64
C GLY A 55 -3.26 -5.28 -2.13
N TYR A 56 -2.44 -4.31 -1.70
CA TYR A 56 -2.26 -3.97 -0.30
C TYR A 56 -3.34 -3.02 0.22
N HIS A 57 -3.57 -3.09 1.53
CA HIS A 57 -4.27 -2.05 2.26
C HIS A 57 -3.23 -1.12 2.92
N LEU A 58 -3.15 0.12 2.44
CA LEU A 58 -2.24 1.12 2.98
C LEU A 58 -2.78 1.64 4.31
N THR A 59 -2.14 1.25 5.42
CA THR A 59 -2.61 1.60 6.77
C THR A 59 -2.27 3.03 7.15
N HIS A 60 -1.05 3.48 6.83
CA HIS A 60 -0.60 4.85 7.05
C HIS A 60 0.59 5.19 6.14
N ILE A 61 0.94 6.48 6.07
CA ILE A 61 2.11 6.98 5.35
C ILE A 61 3.01 7.69 6.37
N LEU A 62 4.20 7.15 6.59
CA LEU A 62 5.24 7.78 7.39
C LEU A 62 6.05 8.72 6.51
N THR A 63 6.02 10.01 6.83
CA THR A 63 6.90 11.01 6.21
C THR A 63 8.00 11.39 7.20
N VAL A 64 9.25 11.18 6.81
CA VAL A 64 10.43 11.53 7.61
C VAL A 64 11.20 12.71 6.99
N PRO A 65 11.98 13.47 7.78
CA PRO A 65 12.75 14.59 7.27
C PRO A 65 13.82 14.22 6.23
N GLY A 66 14.49 13.07 6.36
CA GLY A 66 15.52 12.60 5.43
C GLY A 66 16.95 13.08 5.74
N GLN A 67 17.16 13.76 6.87
CA GLN A 67 18.44 14.37 7.26
C GLN A 67 19.42 13.36 7.88
N ASP A 68 18.91 12.39 8.63
CA ASP A 68 19.70 11.30 9.22
C ASP A 68 19.07 9.94 8.89
N PRO A 69 19.71 9.13 8.03
CA PRO A 69 19.16 7.84 7.63
C PRO A 69 19.04 6.86 8.80
N THR A 70 19.84 6.99 9.86
CA THR A 70 19.77 6.08 11.02
C THR A 70 18.54 6.38 11.86
N THR A 71 18.33 7.65 12.23
CA THR A 71 17.13 8.07 12.96
C THR A 71 15.86 7.79 12.15
N ASP A 72 15.89 8.02 10.84
CA ASP A 72 14.74 7.75 9.97
C ASP A 72 14.42 6.26 9.86
N LEU A 73 15.44 5.40 9.81
CA LEU A 73 15.25 3.95 9.87
C LEU A 73 14.63 3.53 11.21
N LEU A 74 15.09 4.08 12.33
CA LEU A 74 14.53 3.76 13.64
C LEU A 74 13.07 4.20 13.77
N ARG A 75 12.71 5.36 13.21
CA ARG A 75 11.30 5.79 13.13
C ARG A 75 10.47 4.81 12.32
N LEU A 76 10.96 4.39 11.15
CA LEU A 76 10.28 3.42 10.30
C LEU A 76 10.12 2.07 11.01
N LEU A 77 11.17 1.54 11.64
CA LEU A 77 11.10 0.29 12.40
C LEU A 77 10.08 0.35 13.54
N ARG A 78 9.96 1.49 14.23
CA ARG A 78 8.96 1.69 15.30
C ARG A 78 7.52 1.73 14.79
N THR A 79 7.30 2.04 13.51
CA THR A 79 5.97 2.02 12.90
C THR A 79 5.55 0.64 12.39
N LEU A 80 6.48 -0.30 12.28
CA LEU A 80 6.17 -1.65 11.83
C LEU A 80 5.40 -2.41 12.90
N THR A 81 4.31 -3.03 12.48
CA THR A 81 3.57 -4.02 13.28
C THR A 81 3.88 -5.44 12.77
N PRO A 82 3.63 -6.48 13.57
CA PRO A 82 3.78 -7.87 13.11
C PRO A 82 2.98 -8.20 11.83
N ASP A 83 1.86 -7.50 11.63
CA ASP A 83 0.98 -7.66 10.46
C ASP A 83 1.44 -6.85 9.24
N THR A 84 2.51 -6.05 9.36
CA THR A 84 3.03 -5.26 8.25
C THR A 84 3.76 -6.18 7.27
N GLU A 85 3.13 -6.44 6.13
CA GLU A 85 3.69 -7.32 5.10
C GLU A 85 4.61 -6.59 4.13
N ALA A 86 4.37 -5.30 3.89
CA ALA A 86 5.15 -4.52 2.94
C ALA A 86 5.34 -3.05 3.34
N ILE A 87 6.45 -2.49 2.90
CA ILE A 87 6.69 -1.04 2.89
C ILE A 87 6.72 -0.58 1.43
N LEU A 88 5.98 0.48 1.15
CA LEU A 88 5.87 1.08 -0.18
C LEU A 88 6.58 2.43 -0.18
N THR A 89 7.51 2.64 -1.10
CA THR A 89 8.13 3.94 -1.36
C THR A 89 7.98 4.28 -2.84
N PRO A 90 7.65 5.54 -3.20
CA PRO A 90 7.42 5.93 -4.59
C PRO A 90 8.72 5.98 -5.43
N ASP A 91 9.87 6.05 -4.76
CA ASP A 91 11.17 6.23 -5.39
C ASP A 91 12.23 5.41 -4.63
N PRO A 92 13.12 4.69 -5.32
CA PRO A 92 14.21 3.93 -4.69
C PRO A 92 15.17 4.82 -3.88
N THR A 93 15.37 6.08 -4.27
CA THR A 93 16.29 7.02 -3.59
C THR A 93 15.82 7.44 -2.20
N HIS A 94 14.60 7.08 -1.80
CA HIS A 94 14.09 7.32 -0.46
C HIS A 94 14.77 6.43 0.59
N LEU A 95 15.26 5.25 0.19
CA LEU A 95 15.94 4.30 1.06
C LEU A 95 17.39 4.16 0.62
N THR A 96 18.29 4.11 1.59
CA THR A 96 19.68 3.70 1.34
C THR A 96 19.75 2.17 1.23
N ASP A 97 20.78 1.65 0.55
CA ASP A 97 20.99 0.19 0.43
C ASP A 97 21.00 -0.52 1.80
N ARG A 98 21.59 0.13 2.80
CA ARG A 98 21.62 -0.38 4.18
C ARG A 98 20.22 -0.47 4.78
N GLN A 99 19.39 0.57 4.60
CA GLN A 99 18.01 0.56 5.09
C GLN A 99 17.19 -0.50 4.37
N THR A 100 17.30 -0.59 3.05
CA THR A 100 16.66 -1.63 2.23
C THR A 100 17.03 -3.02 2.75
N HIS A 101 18.32 -3.29 2.98
CA HIS A 101 18.77 -4.57 3.51
C HIS A 101 18.15 -4.91 4.88
N VAL A 102 18.17 -3.96 5.83
CA VAL A 102 17.60 -4.16 7.16
C VAL A 102 16.09 -4.38 7.10
N LEU A 103 15.36 -3.56 6.36
CA LEU A 103 13.90 -3.64 6.28
C LEU A 103 13.41 -4.94 5.63
N ARG A 104 14.17 -5.49 4.67
CA ARG A 104 13.86 -6.79 4.05
C ARG A 104 13.87 -7.95 5.03
N THR A 105 14.48 -7.82 6.20
CA THR A 105 14.41 -8.87 7.25
C THR A 105 13.03 -8.92 7.91
N PHE A 106 12.30 -7.81 7.90
CA PHE A 106 10.99 -7.67 8.54
C PHE A 106 9.82 -7.84 7.57
N CYS A 107 9.90 -7.26 6.38
CA CYS A 107 8.79 -7.20 5.42
C CYS A 107 9.29 -7.12 3.97
N ALA A 108 8.39 -7.22 2.98
CA ALA A 108 8.71 -6.92 1.59
C ALA A 108 8.86 -5.40 1.38
N LEU A 109 9.62 -4.99 0.37
CA LEU A 109 9.73 -3.58 -0.04
C LEU A 109 9.28 -3.42 -1.48
N HIS A 110 8.49 -2.39 -1.74
CA HIS A 110 8.22 -1.89 -3.09
C HIS A 110 8.83 -0.51 -3.25
N THR A 111 9.78 -0.37 -4.17
CA THR A 111 10.55 0.84 -4.43
C THR A 111 10.26 1.35 -5.83
N GLY A 112 9.30 2.26 -5.95
CA GLY A 112 8.79 2.70 -7.24
C GLY A 112 8.08 1.57 -7.96
N GLY A 113 8.76 0.93 -8.90
CA GLY A 113 8.25 -0.24 -9.63
C GLY A 113 8.91 -1.57 -9.23
N ASP A 114 9.96 -1.53 -8.42
CA ASP A 114 10.74 -2.72 -8.08
C ASP A 114 10.22 -3.37 -6.80
N LEU A 115 10.05 -4.70 -6.84
CA LEU A 115 9.74 -5.51 -5.67
C LEU A 115 11.03 -6.13 -5.12
N HIS A 116 11.34 -5.82 -3.86
CA HIS A 116 12.36 -6.53 -3.11
C HIS A 116 11.70 -7.48 -2.10
N PRO A 117 11.77 -8.80 -2.32
CA PRO A 117 11.13 -9.76 -1.45
C PRO A 117 11.79 -9.77 -0.06
N ARG A 118 10.98 -10.11 0.95
CA ARG A 118 11.44 -10.34 2.32
C ARG A 118 12.52 -11.42 2.32
N VAL A 119 13.61 -11.18 3.03
CA VAL A 119 14.66 -12.16 3.26
C VAL A 119 14.30 -12.97 4.49
N HIS A 120 14.13 -14.28 4.31
CA HIS A 120 14.05 -15.21 5.42
C HIS A 120 15.45 -15.49 5.94
N ILE A 121 15.79 -14.91 7.09
CA ILE A 121 16.99 -15.30 7.81
C ILE A 121 16.68 -16.66 8.43
N ALA A 122 17.21 -17.73 7.84
CA ALA A 122 17.24 -19.03 8.49
C ALA A 122 18.01 -18.85 9.80
N ARG A 123 17.33 -19.09 10.92
CA ARG A 123 17.95 -19.10 12.25
C ARG A 123 18.83 -20.33 12.41
#